data_AF-A0A356X5P2-F1
#
_entry.id   AF-A0A356X5P2-F1
#
_cell.length_a   1.000
_cell.length_b   1.000
_cell.length_c   1.000
_cell.angle_alpha   90.00
_cell.angle_beta   90.00
_cell.angle_gamma   90.00
#
_symmetry.space_group_name_H-M   'P 1'
#
loop_
_entity.id
_entity.type
_entity.pdbx_description
1 polymer ?
#
loop_
_entity_poly.entity_id
_entity_poly.type
_entity_poly.pdbx_seq_one_letter_code
_entity_poly.pdbx_strand_id
1 'polypeptide(L)'
;SGILEAYSKGVNSYISELSVGDYPVEYKILDITPEPWEPIKTAYLLKNMTRMLAGRHNDVRTSNTMQYFGEDFVEKYFTRKPELNDPIIPPSREWDFEADIPEGPDSLFVPAVSEVIDPFPHQEGIGSNNWVVSGEKTASGYPILANDPHLGLSLPSIWYETQLHAPGINVYGVGLQGSPAIIIGFNEQTAWGTTNVGSDVMDWYEIKFRDETKQEYWHDSTWKPTTQRVEEIKVRGEETVLDTVIYTHHGPVFEVGPATGEGEPVYHALRWVAHEYSNDLLTFYGFNKMQDYEDYEQAVSHYVAPAQNFV
;
A
#
# COMPACT_ATOMS: atom_id res chain seq x y z
N SER A 1 17.39 9.32 -10.32
CA SER A 1 17.73 10.18 -9.17
C SER A 1 17.46 11.67 -9.43
N GLY A 2 17.77 12.22 -10.62
CA GLY A 2 17.72 13.67 -10.87
C GLY A 2 16.42 14.40 -10.51
N ILE A 3 15.24 13.82 -10.78
CA ILE A 3 13.95 14.46 -10.43
C ILE A 3 13.73 14.57 -8.92
N LEU A 4 14.11 13.55 -8.15
CA LEU A 4 14.00 13.54 -6.70
C LEU A 4 14.92 14.57 -6.06
N GLU A 5 16.14 14.70 -6.58
CA GLU A 5 17.09 15.71 -6.13
C GLU A 5 16.60 17.12 -6.44
N ALA A 6 16.05 17.35 -7.64
CA ALA A 6 15.50 18.65 -8.03
C ALA A 6 14.29 19.04 -7.16
N TYR A 7 13.38 18.10 -6.91
CA TYR A 7 12.23 18.30 -6.01
C TYR A 7 12.69 18.65 -4.59
N SER A 8 13.62 17.87 -4.04
CA SER A 8 14.21 18.10 -2.72
C SER A 8 14.86 19.49 -2.62
N LYS A 9 15.61 19.91 -3.65
CA LYS A 9 16.18 21.26 -3.71
C LYS A 9 15.12 22.36 -3.70
N GLY A 10 14.02 22.18 -4.44
CA GLY A 10 12.91 23.14 -4.44
C GLY A 10 12.26 23.28 -3.06
N VAL A 11 11.94 22.15 -2.42
CA VAL A 11 11.38 22.13 -1.05
C VAL A 11 12.36 22.79 -0.07
N ASN A 12 13.64 22.45 -0.15
CA ASN A 12 14.67 22.99 0.75
C ASN A 12 14.95 24.48 0.51
N SER A 13 14.79 24.98 -0.72
CA SER A 13 14.85 26.42 -1.00
C SER A 13 13.77 27.14 -0.20
N TYR A 14 12.53 26.66 -0.27
CA TYR A 14 11.42 27.24 0.50
C TYR A 14 11.65 27.14 2.01
N ILE A 15 12.07 25.98 2.52
CA ILE A 15 12.40 25.81 3.95
C ILE A 15 13.46 26.83 4.40
N SER A 16 14.48 27.09 3.58
CA SER A 16 15.57 28.01 3.92
C SER A 16 15.16 29.48 3.99
N GLU A 17 14.03 29.84 3.38
CA GLU A 17 13.47 31.19 3.40
C GLU A 17 12.58 31.45 4.64
N LEU A 18 12.16 30.39 5.35
CA LEU A 18 11.26 30.49 6.50
C LEU A 18 11.99 30.99 7.75
N SER A 19 11.45 32.03 8.38
CA SER A 19 11.75 32.34 9.77
C SER A 19 10.84 31.54 10.72
N VAL A 20 11.19 31.46 12.01
CA VAL A 20 10.33 30.83 13.04
C VAL A 20 8.92 31.44 13.07
N GLY A 21 8.80 32.73 12.75
CA GLY A 21 7.52 33.42 12.62
C GLY A 21 6.64 32.86 11.51
N ASP A 22 7.25 32.38 10.43
CA ASP A 22 6.58 31.89 9.22
C ASP A 22 6.20 30.41 9.29
N TYR A 23 6.67 29.68 10.31
CA TYR A 23 6.37 28.26 10.43
C TYR A 23 4.85 28.01 10.56
N PRO A 24 4.31 26.98 9.88
CA PRO A 24 2.95 26.52 10.13
C PRO A 24 2.72 26.23 11.62
N VAL A 25 1.48 26.37 12.07
CA VAL A 25 1.14 26.30 13.51
C VAL A 25 1.50 24.95 14.12
N GLU A 26 1.44 23.87 13.33
CA GLU A 26 1.80 22.52 13.73
C GLU A 26 3.25 22.43 14.20
N TYR A 27 4.20 23.05 13.48
CA TYR A 27 5.61 23.09 13.87
C TYR A 27 5.81 23.84 15.20
N LYS A 28 5.04 24.92 15.41
CA LYS A 28 5.09 25.72 16.64
C LYS A 28 4.51 24.97 17.84
N ILE A 29 3.39 24.27 17.66
CA ILE A 29 2.73 23.48 18.72
C ILE A 29 3.58 22.28 19.10
N LEU A 30 4.12 21.58 18.10
CA LEU A 30 4.95 20.40 18.32
C LEU A 30 6.37 20.74 18.75
N ASP A 31 6.73 22.03 18.79
CA ASP A 31 8.07 22.51 19.12
C ASP A 31 9.14 21.77 18.31
N ILE A 32 8.98 21.80 16.99
CA ILE A 32 9.89 21.23 16.00
C ILE A 32 10.14 22.25 14.89
N THR A 33 11.31 22.14 14.25
CA THR A 33 11.65 22.93 13.07
C THR A 33 11.49 22.08 11.81
N PRO A 34 11.07 22.66 10.66
CA PRO A 34 11.09 21.94 9.39
C PRO A 34 12.48 21.38 9.10
N GLU A 35 12.55 20.06 8.92
CA GLU A 35 13.79 19.37 8.55
C GLU A 35 14.01 19.42 7.03
N PRO A 36 15.27 19.38 6.55
CA PRO A 36 15.56 19.30 5.13
C PRO A 36 14.83 18.11 4.49
N TRP A 37 14.17 18.34 3.35
CA TRP A 37 13.60 17.30 2.52
C TRP A 37 14.70 16.56 1.78
N GLU A 38 14.86 15.27 2.08
CA GLU A 38 15.80 14.39 1.38
C GLU A 38 15.04 13.52 0.37
N PRO A 39 15.68 13.09 -0.74
CA PRO A 39 15.07 12.20 -1.73
C PRO A 39 14.38 10.97 -1.15
N ILE A 40 14.91 10.42 -0.06
CA ILE A 40 14.35 9.24 0.62
C ILE A 40 12.95 9.51 1.21
N LYS A 41 12.63 10.75 1.57
CA LYS A 41 11.32 11.11 2.15
C LYS A 41 10.19 11.01 1.12
N THR A 42 10.50 11.23 -0.16
CA THR A 42 9.57 10.91 -1.26
C THR A 42 9.33 9.41 -1.38
N ALA A 43 10.36 8.57 -1.18
CA ALA A 43 10.18 7.12 -1.17
C ALA A 43 9.34 6.66 0.03
N TYR A 44 9.56 7.24 1.22
CA TYR A 44 8.73 6.98 2.40
C TYR A 44 7.28 7.39 2.21
N LEU A 45 7.00 8.49 1.50
CA LEU A 45 5.65 8.88 1.13
C LEU A 45 4.94 7.76 0.33
N LEU A 46 5.61 7.18 -0.67
CA LEU A 46 5.04 6.10 -1.48
C LEU A 46 4.84 4.82 -0.66
N LYS A 47 5.75 4.50 0.26
CA LYS A 47 5.54 3.40 1.21
C LYS A 47 4.38 3.67 2.17
N ASN A 48 4.17 4.92 2.59
CA ASN A 48 3.00 5.30 3.36
C ASN A 48 1.70 5.20 2.54
N MET A 49 1.74 5.48 1.24
CA MET A 49 0.61 5.20 0.33
C MET A 49 0.29 3.70 0.30
N THR A 50 1.29 2.82 0.20
CA THR A 50 1.09 1.36 0.33
C THR A 50 0.48 1.00 1.68
N ARG A 51 0.99 1.57 2.78
CA ARG A 51 0.42 1.36 4.12
C ARG A 51 -1.06 1.75 4.21
N MET A 52 -1.42 2.88 3.62
CA MET A 52 -2.79 3.38 3.67
C MET A 52 -3.76 2.51 2.87
N LEU A 53 -3.33 2.00 1.72
CA LEU A 53 -4.21 1.35 0.74
C LEU A 53 -4.17 -0.19 0.79
N ALA A 54 -3.08 -0.76 1.30
CA ALA A 54 -2.83 -2.21 1.37
C ALA A 54 -2.43 -2.68 2.78
N GLY A 55 -2.59 -1.84 3.82
CA GLY A 55 -2.29 -2.18 5.21
C GLY A 55 -3.46 -2.76 6.00
N ARG A 56 -4.57 -3.10 5.32
CA ARG A 56 -5.77 -3.67 5.95
C ARG A 56 -5.77 -5.17 5.72
N HIS A 57 -6.04 -5.93 6.76
CA HIS A 57 -6.10 -7.39 6.70
C HIS A 57 -7.27 -7.88 7.56
N ASN A 58 -7.75 -9.08 7.27
CA ASN A 58 -8.77 -9.76 8.08
C ASN A 58 -8.35 -11.18 8.46
N ASP A 59 -7.09 -11.56 8.26
CA ASP A 59 -6.63 -12.96 8.29
C ASP A 59 -6.91 -13.65 9.61
N VAL A 60 -6.46 -13.05 10.73
CA VAL A 60 -6.67 -13.59 12.08
C VAL A 60 -8.16 -13.69 12.38
N ARG A 61 -8.93 -12.67 12.02
CA ARG A 61 -10.38 -12.64 12.24
C ARG A 61 -11.12 -13.69 11.40
N THR A 62 -10.73 -13.84 10.14
CA THR A 62 -11.30 -14.80 9.20
C THR A 62 -10.94 -16.21 9.62
N SER A 63 -9.71 -16.44 10.07
CA SER A 63 -9.25 -17.73 10.63
C SER A 63 -10.05 -18.12 11.88
N ASN A 64 -10.24 -17.19 12.83
CA ASN A 64 -11.06 -17.43 14.02
C ASN A 64 -12.54 -17.68 13.66
N THR A 65 -13.08 -16.91 12.72
CA THR A 65 -14.45 -17.07 12.21
C THR A 65 -14.63 -18.44 11.56
N MET A 66 -13.67 -18.86 10.72
CA MET A 66 -13.65 -20.15 10.04
C MET A 66 -13.55 -21.30 11.04
N GLN A 67 -12.70 -21.20 12.06
CA GLN A 67 -12.59 -22.23 13.09
C GLN A 67 -13.89 -22.39 13.89
N TYR A 68 -14.58 -21.29 14.18
CA TYR A 68 -15.81 -21.33 14.97
C TYR A 68 -17.06 -21.75 14.18
N PHE A 69 -17.24 -21.19 12.98
CA PHE A 69 -18.46 -21.40 12.16
C PHE A 69 -18.29 -22.45 11.05
N GLY A 70 -17.06 -22.87 10.76
CA GLY A 70 -16.73 -23.80 9.67
C GLY A 70 -16.50 -23.10 8.33
N GLU A 71 -15.83 -23.82 7.43
CA GLU A 71 -15.49 -23.37 6.07
C GLU A 71 -16.74 -23.00 5.25
N ASP A 72 -17.80 -23.80 5.33
CA ASP A 72 -19.08 -23.55 4.64
C ASP A 72 -19.68 -22.17 4.97
N PHE A 73 -19.47 -21.66 6.19
CA PHE A 73 -19.93 -20.34 6.58
C PHE A 73 -19.15 -19.24 5.87
N VAL A 74 -17.83 -19.36 5.84
CA VAL A 74 -16.96 -18.38 5.17
C VAL A 74 -17.24 -18.38 3.66
N GLU A 75 -17.30 -19.54 3.03
CA GLU A 75 -17.63 -19.66 1.60
C GLU A 75 -19.00 -19.03 1.29
N LYS A 76 -20.01 -19.28 2.12
CA LYS A 76 -21.35 -18.74 1.86
C LYS A 76 -21.43 -17.21 1.96
N TYR A 77 -20.70 -16.60 2.90
CA TYR A 77 -20.90 -15.18 3.25
C TYR A 77 -19.76 -14.25 2.82
N PHE A 78 -18.56 -14.77 2.55
CA PHE A 78 -17.37 -13.97 2.24
C PHE A 78 -16.97 -14.05 0.77
N THR A 79 -17.23 -15.17 0.08
CA THR A 79 -16.83 -15.36 -1.32
C THR A 79 -17.97 -15.13 -2.33
N ARG A 80 -19.23 -15.06 -1.85
CA ARG A 80 -20.40 -14.86 -2.73
C ARG A 80 -20.35 -13.49 -3.42
N LYS A 81 -20.17 -13.51 -4.75
CA LYS A 81 -20.31 -12.33 -5.61
C LYS A 81 -21.80 -11.96 -5.76
N PRO A 82 -22.18 -10.67 -5.61
CA PRO A 82 -23.54 -10.23 -5.88
C PRO A 82 -23.96 -10.52 -7.33
N GLU A 83 -25.20 -10.98 -7.54
CA GLU A 83 -25.72 -11.33 -8.87
C GLU A 83 -25.77 -10.15 -9.86
N LEU A 84 -25.82 -8.92 -9.35
CA LEU A 84 -25.84 -7.68 -10.15
C LEU A 84 -24.43 -7.14 -10.47
N ASN A 85 -23.37 -7.83 -10.04
CA ASN A 85 -22.01 -7.38 -10.30
C ASN A 85 -21.49 -7.98 -11.62
N ASP A 86 -21.40 -7.15 -12.66
CA ASP A 86 -20.81 -7.53 -13.95
C ASP A 86 -19.33 -7.11 -13.96
N PRO A 87 -18.37 -8.05 -13.93
CA PRO A 87 -16.95 -7.70 -13.87
C PRO A 87 -16.49 -7.01 -15.16
N ILE A 88 -15.48 -6.14 -15.04
CA ILE A 88 -14.87 -5.43 -16.18
C ILE A 88 -14.42 -6.41 -17.27
N ILE A 89 -13.82 -7.52 -16.86
CA ILE A 89 -13.52 -8.65 -17.74
C ILE A 89 -14.69 -9.63 -17.63
N PRO A 90 -15.52 -9.78 -18.67
CA PRO A 90 -16.68 -10.65 -18.62
C PRO A 90 -16.27 -12.11 -18.36
N PRO A 91 -17.07 -12.91 -17.63
CA PRO A 91 -16.79 -14.34 -17.41
C PRO A 91 -16.69 -15.16 -18.70
N SER A 92 -17.21 -14.63 -19.80
CA SER A 92 -17.13 -15.24 -21.13
C SER A 92 -15.82 -14.97 -21.87
N ARG A 93 -14.86 -14.25 -21.27
CA ARG A 93 -13.55 -13.99 -21.90
C ARG A 93 -12.77 -15.30 -22.03
N GLU A 94 -12.42 -15.66 -23.26
CA GLU A 94 -11.47 -16.73 -23.53
C GLU A 94 -10.03 -16.17 -23.47
N TRP A 95 -9.16 -16.91 -22.78
CA TRP A 95 -7.74 -16.60 -22.66
C TRP A 95 -6.94 -17.55 -23.53
N ASP A 96 -5.89 -17.04 -24.16
CA ASP A 96 -4.96 -17.78 -25.01
C ASP A 96 -3.74 -18.31 -24.24
N PHE A 97 -3.79 -18.28 -22.91
CA PHE A 97 -2.79 -18.83 -22.02
C PHE A 97 -3.42 -19.74 -20.97
N GLU A 98 -2.63 -20.69 -20.47
CA GLU A 98 -2.96 -21.48 -19.29
C GLU A 98 -2.45 -20.73 -18.06
N ALA A 99 -3.34 -20.43 -17.11
CA ALA A 99 -2.96 -19.81 -15.85
C ALA A 99 -2.20 -20.83 -14.99
N ASP A 100 -1.04 -20.43 -14.50
CA ASP A 100 -0.32 -21.19 -13.47
C ASP A 100 -1.02 -20.92 -12.12
N ILE A 101 -1.91 -21.83 -11.74
CA ILE A 101 -2.63 -21.75 -10.47
C ILE A 101 -1.78 -22.48 -9.44
N PRO A 102 -1.23 -21.77 -8.42
CA PRO A 102 -0.45 -22.43 -7.38
C PRO A 102 -1.29 -23.47 -6.64
N GLU A 103 -0.67 -24.60 -6.30
CA GLU A 103 -1.31 -25.60 -5.44
C GLU A 103 -1.57 -25.01 -4.06
N GLY A 104 -2.80 -25.18 -3.56
CA GLY A 104 -3.16 -24.80 -2.20
C GLY A 104 -2.52 -25.73 -1.16
N PRO A 105 -2.51 -25.34 0.12
CA PRO A 105 -1.96 -26.17 1.19
C PRO A 105 -2.81 -27.44 1.42
N ASP A 106 -2.16 -28.54 1.84
CA ASP A 106 -2.81 -29.82 2.17
C ASP A 106 -3.86 -29.69 3.30
N SER A 107 -3.72 -28.68 4.16
CA SER A 107 -4.65 -28.40 5.26
C SER A 107 -4.68 -26.91 5.57
N LEU A 108 -5.86 -26.42 5.97
CA LEU A 108 -6.03 -25.05 6.46
C LEU A 108 -5.37 -24.88 7.83
N PHE A 109 -4.82 -23.68 8.05
CA PHE A 109 -4.29 -23.28 9.35
C PHE A 109 -5.39 -23.29 10.42
N VAL A 110 -5.06 -23.81 11.61
CA VAL A 110 -5.93 -23.77 12.79
C VAL A 110 -5.26 -22.85 13.80
N PRO A 111 -5.85 -21.68 14.12
CA PRO A 111 -5.21 -20.75 15.02
C PRO A 111 -5.06 -21.35 16.43
N ALA A 112 -3.91 -21.09 17.04
CA ALA A 112 -3.63 -21.52 18.41
C ALA A 112 -4.59 -20.88 19.43
N VAL A 113 -5.15 -19.70 19.10
CA VAL A 113 -6.09 -18.94 19.93
C VAL A 113 -7.27 -18.48 19.06
N SER A 114 -8.50 -18.89 19.40
CA SER A 114 -9.72 -18.51 18.66
C SER A 114 -10.86 -18.00 19.54
N GLU A 115 -10.54 -17.59 20.76
CA GLU A 115 -11.56 -17.23 21.76
C GLU A 115 -12.31 -15.94 21.44
N VAL A 116 -11.83 -15.13 20.47
CA VAL A 116 -12.44 -13.86 20.08
C VAL A 116 -12.82 -13.87 18.60
N ILE A 117 -14.12 -13.79 18.36
CA ILE A 117 -14.70 -13.48 17.04
C ILE A 117 -15.08 -12.00 17.05
N ASP A 118 -14.26 -11.19 16.40
CA ASP A 118 -14.56 -9.77 16.27
C ASP A 118 -15.54 -9.50 15.11
N PRO A 119 -16.43 -8.50 15.26
CA PRO A 119 -17.27 -8.05 14.16
C PRO A 119 -16.41 -7.43 13.05
N PHE A 120 -16.79 -7.68 11.79
CA PHE A 120 -16.20 -7.04 10.61
C PHE A 120 -16.71 -5.59 10.50
N PRO A 121 -15.86 -4.56 10.75
CA PRO A 121 -16.32 -3.18 10.69
C PRO A 121 -16.61 -2.82 9.23
N HIS A 122 -17.80 -2.29 9.01
CA HIS A 122 -18.12 -1.63 7.75
C HIS A 122 -17.38 -0.29 7.71
N GLN A 123 -16.51 -0.08 6.72
CA GLN A 123 -15.87 1.22 6.52
C GLN A 123 -16.73 2.06 5.59
N GLU A 124 -17.35 3.11 6.14
CA GLU A 124 -18.10 4.08 5.35
C GLU A 124 -17.17 5.10 4.67
N GLY A 125 -17.55 5.55 3.47
CA GLY A 125 -16.92 6.71 2.81
C GLY A 125 -15.57 6.45 2.14
N ILE A 126 -15.23 5.19 1.85
CA ILE A 126 -14.00 4.81 1.14
C ILE A 126 -14.35 4.03 -0.11
N GLY A 127 -13.73 4.39 -1.22
CA GLY A 127 -13.95 3.78 -2.53
C GLY A 127 -13.30 4.64 -3.60
N SER A 128 -13.55 4.29 -4.85
CA SER A 128 -13.25 5.18 -5.97
C SER A 128 -14.14 4.77 -7.14
N ASN A 129 -14.39 5.70 -8.04
CA ASN A 129 -14.94 5.38 -9.36
C ASN A 129 -13.90 5.69 -10.45
N ASN A 130 -13.95 4.91 -11.52
CA ASN A 130 -13.34 5.30 -12.78
C ASN A 130 -14.15 4.74 -13.96
N TRP A 131 -14.09 5.40 -15.11
CA TRP A 131 -14.67 4.89 -16.34
C TRP A 131 -13.97 5.51 -17.55
N VAL A 132 -13.90 4.74 -18.63
CA VAL A 132 -13.34 5.16 -19.92
C VAL A 132 -14.37 4.86 -21.00
N VAL A 133 -14.55 5.83 -21.91
CA VAL A 133 -15.39 5.69 -23.10
C VAL A 133 -14.50 5.80 -24.32
N SER A 134 -14.52 4.77 -25.17
CA SER A 134 -13.87 4.81 -26.48
C SER A 134 -14.41 5.97 -27.32
N GLY A 135 -13.55 6.63 -28.10
CA GLY A 135 -13.95 7.68 -29.04
C GLY A 135 -15.01 7.24 -30.05
N GLU A 136 -15.10 5.94 -30.36
CA GLU A 136 -16.17 5.36 -31.20
C GLU A 136 -17.58 5.56 -30.61
N LYS A 137 -17.66 5.76 -29.29
CA LYS A 137 -18.90 5.94 -28.54
C LYS A 137 -19.13 7.40 -28.11
N THR A 138 -18.27 8.33 -28.50
CA THR A 138 -18.40 9.75 -28.14
C THR A 138 -18.76 10.59 -29.36
N ALA A 139 -19.52 11.67 -29.14
CA ALA A 139 -19.90 12.58 -30.22
C ALA A 139 -18.70 13.35 -30.82
N SER A 140 -17.62 13.50 -30.04
CA SER A 140 -16.40 14.19 -30.47
C SER A 140 -15.44 13.30 -31.25
N GLY A 141 -15.60 11.97 -31.20
CA GLY A 141 -14.63 11.01 -31.73
C GLY A 141 -13.39 10.81 -30.84
N TYR A 142 -13.30 11.51 -29.70
CA TYR A 142 -12.18 11.41 -28.75
C TYR A 142 -12.59 10.60 -27.51
N PRO A 143 -11.65 9.85 -26.90
CA PRO A 143 -11.94 9.12 -25.67
C PRO A 143 -12.29 10.08 -24.51
N ILE A 144 -13.09 9.60 -23.57
CA ILE A 144 -13.41 10.29 -22.31
C ILE A 144 -12.95 9.40 -21.17
N LEU A 145 -12.14 9.95 -20.26
CA LEU A 145 -11.77 9.31 -19.01
C LEU A 145 -12.33 10.15 -17.85
N ALA A 146 -12.92 9.50 -16.85
CA ALA A 146 -13.15 10.11 -15.56
C ALA A 146 -12.61 9.22 -14.45
N ASN A 147 -11.92 9.84 -13.49
CA ASN A 147 -11.40 9.19 -12.30
C ASN A 147 -11.76 10.02 -11.07
N ASP A 148 -12.36 9.37 -10.09
CA ASP A 148 -13.02 9.99 -8.94
C ASP A 148 -12.63 9.22 -7.66
N PRO A 149 -11.42 9.47 -7.12
CA PRO A 149 -10.91 8.77 -5.93
C PRO A 149 -11.59 9.27 -4.64
N HIS A 150 -12.11 8.35 -3.81
CA HIS A 150 -12.74 8.70 -2.52
C HIS A 150 -11.84 8.29 -1.36
N LEU A 151 -11.08 9.27 -0.86
CA LEU A 151 -10.24 9.13 0.32
C LEU A 151 -10.78 9.97 1.47
N GLY A 152 -10.36 9.63 2.70
CA GLY A 152 -10.71 10.42 3.87
C GLY A 152 -10.23 11.87 3.73
N LEU A 153 -11.06 12.83 4.15
CA LEU A 153 -10.70 14.24 4.17
C LEU A 153 -9.64 14.48 5.26
N SER A 154 -8.53 15.12 4.86
CA SER A 154 -7.41 15.44 5.75
C SER A 154 -6.97 16.90 5.57
N LEU A 155 -6.22 17.40 6.56
CA LEU A 155 -5.48 18.64 6.45
C LEU A 155 -3.99 18.34 6.71
N PRO A 156 -3.09 18.53 5.72
CA PRO A 156 -3.37 18.96 4.34
C PRO A 156 -4.21 17.95 3.55
N SER A 157 -4.88 18.43 2.49
CA SER A 157 -5.57 17.56 1.50
C SER A 157 -4.59 16.54 0.93
N ILE A 158 -5.02 15.32 0.64
CA ILE A 158 -4.15 14.30 0.02
C ILE A 158 -3.76 14.69 -1.40
N TRP A 159 -4.72 15.21 -2.17
CA TRP A 159 -4.51 15.60 -3.56
C TRP A 159 -4.10 17.07 -3.65
N TYR A 160 -3.05 17.32 -4.42
CA TYR A 160 -2.61 18.65 -4.80
C TYR A 160 -2.64 18.78 -6.32
N GLU A 161 -3.53 19.64 -6.84
CA GLU A 161 -3.67 19.89 -8.27
C GLU A 161 -2.52 20.77 -8.77
N THR A 162 -1.84 20.32 -9.83
CA THR A 162 -0.71 21.05 -10.40
C THR A 162 -0.52 20.73 -11.88
N GLN A 163 0.09 21.68 -12.60
CA GLN A 163 0.62 21.46 -13.94
C GLN A 163 2.15 21.48 -13.89
N LEU A 164 2.80 20.55 -14.57
CA LEU A 164 4.24 20.57 -14.80
C LEU A 164 4.50 20.86 -16.27
N HIS A 165 5.22 21.93 -16.57
CA HIS A 165 5.54 22.35 -17.93
C HIS A 165 7.04 22.63 -18.09
N ALA A 166 7.70 21.87 -18.96
CA ALA A 166 9.10 22.04 -19.33
C ALA A 166 9.35 21.40 -20.72
N PRO A 167 10.52 21.57 -21.36
CA PRO A 167 10.80 20.91 -22.63
C PRO A 167 10.59 19.38 -22.57
N GLY A 168 9.67 18.88 -23.38
CA GLY A 168 9.33 17.44 -23.43
C GLY A 168 8.41 16.95 -22.30
N ILE A 169 7.80 17.84 -21.51
CA ILE A 169 6.79 17.47 -20.51
C ILE A 169 5.74 18.58 -20.36
N ASN A 170 4.48 18.21 -20.45
CA ASN A 170 3.36 19.10 -20.18
C ASN A 170 2.21 18.25 -19.66
N VAL A 171 2.13 18.13 -18.34
CA VAL A 171 1.20 17.23 -17.66
C VAL A 171 0.39 18.02 -16.64
N TYR A 172 -0.91 17.74 -16.58
CA TYR A 172 -1.85 18.34 -15.65
C TYR A 172 -2.59 17.27 -14.88
N GLY A 173 -2.81 17.50 -13.59
CA GLY A 173 -3.65 16.63 -12.76
C GLY A 173 -3.35 16.81 -11.30
N VAL A 174 -3.45 15.73 -10.53
CA VAL A 174 -3.19 15.73 -9.09
C VAL A 174 -1.96 14.90 -8.75
N GLY A 175 -1.12 15.46 -7.88
CA GLY A 175 0.00 14.78 -7.24
C GLY A 175 -0.25 14.61 -5.74
N LEU A 176 0.60 13.80 -5.10
CA LEU A 176 0.72 13.74 -3.64
C LEU A 176 1.75 14.74 -3.16
N GLN A 177 1.51 15.46 -2.06
CA GLN A 177 2.54 16.32 -1.48
C GLN A 177 3.75 15.48 -1.06
N GLY A 178 4.93 15.86 -1.53
CA GLY A 178 6.17 15.09 -1.37
C GLY A 178 6.52 14.21 -2.58
N SER A 179 5.64 14.11 -3.60
CA SER A 179 5.91 13.46 -4.88
C SER A 179 6.14 14.49 -5.99
N PRO A 180 7.15 14.30 -6.87
CA PRO A 180 7.37 15.17 -8.02
C PRO A 180 6.53 14.81 -9.26
N ALA A 181 5.73 13.74 -9.22
CA ALA A 181 4.97 13.25 -10.37
C ALA A 181 3.46 13.46 -10.19
N ILE A 182 2.76 13.70 -11.31
CA ILE A 182 1.30 13.64 -11.38
C ILE A 182 0.87 12.17 -11.30
N ILE A 183 0.01 11.84 -10.34
CA ILE A 183 -0.43 10.46 -10.06
C ILE A 183 -1.67 10.11 -10.87
N ILE A 184 -2.62 11.05 -10.95
CA ILE A 184 -3.84 10.97 -11.77
C ILE A 184 -3.88 12.23 -12.62
N GLY A 185 -4.07 12.10 -13.93
CA GLY A 185 -4.05 13.26 -14.80
C GLY A 185 -4.03 12.93 -16.28
N PHE A 186 -3.55 13.90 -17.05
CA PHE A 186 -3.44 13.81 -18.49
C PHE A 186 -2.32 14.70 -19.01
N ASN A 187 -1.83 14.38 -20.21
CA ASN A 187 -1.00 15.25 -21.03
C ASN A 187 -1.69 15.47 -22.38
N GLU A 188 -0.98 16.01 -23.37
CA GLU A 188 -1.58 16.30 -24.68
C GLU A 188 -2.05 15.05 -25.45
N GLN A 189 -1.51 13.88 -25.12
CA GLN A 189 -1.69 12.64 -25.88
C GLN A 189 -2.52 11.60 -25.14
N THR A 190 -2.43 11.57 -23.81
CA THR A 190 -2.95 10.49 -22.98
C THR A 190 -3.55 11.00 -21.67
N ALA A 191 -4.45 10.21 -21.09
CA ALA A 191 -5.01 10.41 -19.76
C ALA A 191 -4.96 9.09 -19.00
N TRP A 192 -4.82 9.14 -17.68
CA TRP A 192 -4.82 7.95 -16.84
C TRP A 192 -5.50 8.24 -15.49
N GLY A 193 -6.09 7.19 -14.93
CA GLY A 193 -6.69 7.20 -13.61
C GLY A 193 -6.26 6.01 -12.76
N THR A 194 -6.36 6.15 -11.44
CA THR A 194 -6.09 5.05 -10.51
C THR A 194 -7.24 4.85 -9.54
N THR A 195 -7.51 3.59 -9.20
CA THR A 195 -8.43 3.22 -8.13
C THR A 195 -7.83 2.09 -7.31
N ASN A 196 -8.08 2.08 -6.00
CA ASN A 196 -7.57 1.01 -5.15
C ASN A 196 -8.30 -0.30 -5.43
N VAL A 197 -7.56 -1.39 -5.62
CA VAL A 197 -8.17 -2.72 -5.79
C VAL A 197 -8.71 -3.24 -4.46
N GLY A 198 -8.10 -2.83 -3.34
CA GLY A 198 -8.41 -3.39 -2.03
C GLY A 198 -8.01 -4.86 -1.92
N SER A 199 -7.05 -5.32 -2.73
CA SER A 199 -6.53 -6.67 -2.68
C SER A 199 -5.95 -7.00 -1.32
N ASP A 200 -6.18 -8.23 -0.89
CA ASP A 200 -5.43 -8.82 0.21
C ASP A 200 -4.02 -9.16 -0.26
N VAL A 201 -3.03 -8.51 0.34
CA VAL A 201 -1.61 -8.59 -0.03
C VAL A 201 -0.72 -8.58 1.21
N MET A 202 -1.32 -8.90 2.36
CA MET A 202 -0.71 -8.92 3.68
C MET A 202 -1.10 -10.23 4.35
N ASP A 203 -0.12 -11.07 4.67
CA ASP A 203 -0.32 -12.36 5.30
C ASP A 203 0.40 -12.45 6.65
N TRP A 204 -0.24 -13.09 7.62
CA TRP A 204 0.35 -13.40 8.92
C TRP A 204 0.67 -14.90 9.06
N TYR A 205 1.92 -15.21 9.43
CA TYR A 205 2.40 -16.58 9.63
C TYR A 205 2.71 -16.83 11.10
N GLU A 206 2.10 -17.85 11.71
CA GLU A 206 2.46 -18.25 13.08
C GLU A 206 3.87 -18.84 13.14
N ILE A 207 4.70 -18.30 14.03
CA ILE A 207 6.11 -18.62 14.18
C ILE A 207 6.32 -19.38 15.48
N LYS A 208 6.90 -20.57 15.34
CA LYS A 208 7.41 -21.34 16.47
C LYS A 208 8.92 -21.13 16.61
N PHE A 209 9.33 -20.48 17.69
CA PHE A 209 10.75 -20.41 18.05
C PHE A 209 11.25 -21.70 18.71
N ARG A 210 12.55 -21.97 18.59
CA ARG A 210 13.19 -23.11 19.26
C ARG A 210 13.15 -22.98 20.77
N ASP A 211 13.37 -21.76 21.26
CA ASP A 211 13.46 -21.39 22.67
C ASP A 211 13.28 -19.86 22.82
N GLU A 212 13.36 -19.38 24.07
CA GLU A 212 13.17 -17.97 24.43
C GLU A 212 14.21 -17.01 23.83
N THR A 213 15.34 -17.51 23.31
CA THR A 213 16.35 -16.67 22.67
C THR A 213 15.89 -16.13 21.32
N LYS A 214 14.87 -16.77 20.73
CA LYS A 214 14.28 -16.44 19.42
C LYS A 214 15.31 -16.39 18.29
N GLN A 215 16.43 -17.11 18.41
CA GLN A 215 17.51 -17.14 17.42
C GLN A 215 17.19 -18.05 16.23
N GLU A 216 16.30 -19.03 16.41
CA GLU A 216 15.89 -19.99 15.40
C GLU A 216 14.38 -20.23 15.45
N TYR A 217 13.76 -20.43 14.29
CA TYR A 217 12.34 -20.74 14.13
C TYR A 217 12.13 -21.99 13.27
N TRP A 218 11.01 -22.68 13.47
CA TRP A 218 10.66 -23.89 12.75
C TRP A 218 10.08 -23.55 11.37
N HIS A 219 10.68 -24.09 10.30
CA HIS A 219 10.21 -23.93 8.93
C HIS A 219 10.72 -25.09 8.04
N ASP A 220 9.86 -25.63 7.17
CA ASP A 220 10.16 -26.79 6.30
C ASP A 220 10.80 -27.98 7.03
N SER A 221 10.24 -28.36 8.18
CA SER A 221 10.75 -29.44 9.03
C SER A 221 12.19 -29.24 9.55
N THR A 222 12.68 -28.00 9.57
CA THR A 222 14.01 -27.64 10.05
C THR A 222 13.98 -26.38 10.92
N TRP A 223 14.97 -26.24 11.80
CA TRP A 223 15.19 -24.98 12.53
C TRP A 223 16.05 -24.06 11.67
N LYS A 224 15.52 -22.89 11.31
CA LYS A 224 16.20 -21.88 10.49
C LYS A 224 16.54 -20.65 11.34
N PRO A 225 17.68 -19.98 11.09
CA PRO A 225 18.07 -18.82 11.87
C PRO A 225 17.15 -17.61 11.62
N THR A 226 16.94 -16.80 12.64
CA THR A 226 16.37 -15.45 12.54
C THR A 226 17.46 -14.41 12.33
N THR A 227 17.06 -13.21 11.91
CA THR A 227 17.92 -12.01 12.04
C THR A 227 17.28 -11.02 13.01
N GLN A 228 18.10 -10.20 13.66
CA GLN A 228 17.64 -9.21 14.64
C GLN A 228 18.11 -7.82 14.22
N ARG A 229 17.25 -6.83 14.38
CA ARG A 229 17.53 -5.42 14.13
C ARG A 229 17.16 -4.61 15.36
N VAL A 230 18.14 -3.92 15.94
CA VAL A 230 17.90 -3.01 17.06
C VAL A 230 17.46 -1.66 16.49
N GLU A 231 16.28 -1.20 16.89
CA GLU A 231 15.72 0.10 16.60
C GLU A 231 16.00 1.07 17.75
N GLU A 232 16.44 2.28 17.40
CA GLU A 232 16.59 3.37 18.35
C GLU A 232 15.43 4.35 18.22
N ILE A 233 14.55 4.36 19.23
CA ILE A 233 13.37 5.22 19.28
C ILE A 233 13.67 6.38 20.20
N LYS A 234 13.88 7.56 19.62
CA LYS A 234 14.12 8.80 20.37
C LYS A 234 12.79 9.35 20.90
N VAL A 235 12.65 9.40 22.22
CA VAL A 235 11.45 9.91 22.90
C VAL A 235 11.71 11.31 23.44
N ARG A 236 10.79 12.25 23.20
CA ARG A 236 10.96 13.65 23.65
C ARG A 236 10.98 13.72 25.17
N GLY A 237 12.10 14.21 25.72
CA GLY A 237 12.26 14.42 27.16
C GLY A 237 12.57 13.15 27.96
N GLU A 238 12.75 12.01 27.29
CA GLU A 238 13.03 10.72 27.91
C GLU A 238 14.29 10.08 27.32
N GLU A 239 14.72 8.97 27.91
CA GLU A 239 15.83 8.19 27.36
C GLU A 239 15.41 7.51 26.05
N THR A 240 16.39 7.30 25.16
CA THR A 240 16.17 6.53 23.93
C THR A 240 15.71 5.12 24.30
N VAL A 241 14.58 4.70 23.72
CA VAL A 241 14.10 3.33 23.85
C VAL A 241 14.78 2.48 22.78
N LEU A 242 15.39 1.38 23.20
CA LEU A 242 15.92 0.36 22.31
C LEU A 242 14.89 -0.75 22.18
N ASP A 243 14.45 -1.03 20.95
CA ASP A 243 13.56 -2.14 20.64
C ASP A 243 14.25 -3.11 19.67
N THR A 244 13.97 -4.41 19.78
CA THR A 244 14.58 -5.42 18.90
C THR A 244 13.52 -6.05 18.01
N VAL A 245 13.60 -5.75 16.72
CA VAL A 245 12.75 -6.38 15.71
C VAL A 245 13.41 -7.66 15.22
N ILE A 246 12.71 -8.77 15.37
CA ILE A 246 13.14 -10.09 14.89
C ILE A 246 12.57 -10.30 13.49
N TYR A 247 13.37 -10.87 12.60
CA TYR A 247 13.00 -11.18 11.22
C TYR A 247 13.15 -12.67 10.95
N THR A 248 12.15 -13.21 10.26
CA THR A 248 12.21 -14.51 9.58
C THR A 248 12.28 -14.29 8.06
N HIS A 249 12.24 -15.37 7.28
CA HIS A 249 12.13 -15.23 5.82
C HIS A 249 10.78 -14.65 5.35
N HIS A 250 9.71 -14.75 6.16
CA HIS A 250 8.41 -14.15 5.85
C HIS A 250 8.43 -12.63 6.07
N GLY A 251 9.12 -12.16 7.11
CA GLY A 251 9.23 -10.75 7.46
C GLY A 251 9.40 -10.50 8.97
N PRO A 252 9.10 -9.27 9.46
CA PRO A 252 9.24 -8.93 10.86
C PRO A 252 8.22 -9.70 11.71
N VAL A 253 8.65 -10.11 12.91
CA VAL A 253 7.85 -10.86 13.87
C VAL A 253 7.30 -9.93 14.93
N PHE A 254 6.02 -10.09 15.25
CA PHE A 254 5.35 -9.41 16.35
C PHE A 254 4.78 -10.43 17.35
N GLU A 255 4.77 -10.07 18.63
CA GLU A 255 4.17 -10.88 19.69
C GLU A 255 2.67 -10.61 19.78
N VAL A 256 1.87 -11.65 19.55
CA VAL A 256 0.43 -11.62 19.76
C VAL A 256 0.15 -12.22 21.14
N GLY A 257 -0.27 -11.37 22.06
CA GLY A 257 -0.68 -11.82 23.40
C GLY A 257 -2.00 -12.59 23.37
N PRO A 258 -2.22 -13.55 24.29
CA PRO A 258 -3.53 -14.18 24.46
C PRO A 258 -4.57 -13.12 24.86
N ALA A 259 -5.80 -13.22 24.33
CA ALA A 259 -6.88 -12.26 24.62
C ALA A 259 -7.22 -12.14 26.12
N THR A 260 -6.91 -13.17 26.90
CA THR A 260 -7.14 -13.28 28.34
C THR A 260 -5.92 -12.91 29.20
N GLY A 261 -4.74 -12.73 28.59
CA GLY A 261 -3.49 -12.49 29.31
C GLY A 261 -2.87 -13.72 29.99
N GLU A 262 -3.51 -14.90 29.88
CA GLU A 262 -3.01 -16.18 30.38
C GLU A 262 -2.66 -17.11 29.21
N GLY A 263 -1.39 -17.53 29.08
CA GLY A 263 -0.93 -18.43 28.01
C GLY A 263 0.53 -18.21 27.61
N GLU A 264 1.09 -19.13 26.81
CA GLU A 264 2.36 -18.89 26.13
C GLU A 264 2.17 -17.81 25.04
N PRO A 265 3.15 -16.90 24.84
CA PRO A 265 3.07 -15.89 23.80
C PRO A 265 3.05 -16.54 22.42
N VAL A 266 2.15 -16.06 21.55
CA VAL A 266 2.10 -16.45 20.14
C VAL A 266 2.87 -15.41 19.34
N TYR A 267 3.59 -15.84 18.32
CA TYR A 267 4.40 -14.95 17.49
C TYR A 267 3.94 -15.04 16.05
N HIS A 268 3.66 -13.91 15.40
CA HIS A 268 3.32 -13.88 13.98
C HIS A 268 4.36 -13.11 13.17
N ALA A 269 4.80 -13.65 12.04
CA ALA A 269 5.59 -12.93 11.06
C ALA A 269 4.69 -12.30 10.00
N LEU A 270 4.95 -11.04 9.67
CA LEU A 270 4.23 -10.30 8.64
C LEU A 270 4.90 -10.44 7.28
N ARG A 271 4.23 -11.10 6.33
CA ARG A 271 4.56 -11.02 4.90
C ARG A 271 3.68 -9.96 4.28
N TRP A 272 4.26 -8.95 3.65
CA TRP A 272 3.47 -7.85 3.10
C TRP A 272 4.13 -7.27 1.86
N VAL A 273 3.35 -6.97 0.83
CA VAL A 273 3.86 -6.39 -0.42
C VAL A 273 4.62 -5.07 -0.20
N ALA A 274 4.32 -4.32 0.88
CA ALA A 274 5.06 -3.08 1.18
C ALA A 274 6.54 -3.33 1.50
N HIS A 275 6.91 -4.55 1.92
CA HIS A 275 8.29 -4.95 2.16
C HIS A 275 9.08 -5.21 0.87
N GLU A 276 8.40 -5.34 -0.28
CA GLU A 276 9.06 -5.55 -1.56
C GLU A 276 9.77 -4.29 -2.05
N TYR A 277 10.87 -4.50 -2.78
CA TYR A 277 11.52 -3.42 -3.52
C TYR A 277 10.58 -2.92 -4.60
N SER A 278 10.44 -1.60 -4.69
CA SER A 278 9.56 -0.98 -5.68
C SER A 278 10.19 0.28 -6.26
N ASN A 279 9.79 0.62 -7.48
CA ASN A 279 10.13 1.88 -8.12
C ASN A 279 8.87 2.57 -8.65
N ASP A 280 7.84 2.60 -7.79
CA ASP A 280 6.50 3.08 -8.14
C ASP A 280 6.51 4.53 -8.65
N LEU A 281 7.46 5.34 -8.18
CA LEU A 281 7.64 6.71 -8.68
C LEU A 281 8.00 6.74 -10.17
N LEU A 282 8.82 5.78 -10.63
CA LEU A 282 9.23 5.70 -12.02
C LEU A 282 8.03 5.39 -12.92
N THR A 283 7.06 4.59 -12.44
CA THR A 283 5.78 4.39 -13.14
C THR A 283 5.07 5.71 -13.37
N PHE A 284 4.81 6.49 -12.31
CA PHE A 284 4.08 7.75 -12.46
C PHE A 284 4.86 8.79 -13.27
N TYR A 285 6.18 8.82 -13.12
CA TYR A 285 7.02 9.66 -13.97
C TYR A 285 6.97 9.24 -15.45
N GLY A 286 6.88 7.93 -15.73
CA GLY A 286 6.65 7.40 -17.07
C GLY A 286 5.30 7.85 -17.63
N PHE A 287 4.22 7.71 -16.85
CA PHE A 287 2.88 8.19 -17.25
C PHE A 287 2.86 9.67 -17.60
N ASN A 288 3.59 10.50 -16.84
CA ASN A 288 3.67 11.95 -17.11
C ASN A 288 4.27 12.29 -18.49
N LYS A 289 4.96 11.34 -19.14
CA LYS A 289 5.61 11.51 -20.45
C LYS A 289 5.01 10.65 -21.56
N MET A 290 4.05 9.81 -21.21
CA MET A 290 3.45 8.81 -22.08
C MET A 290 2.88 9.43 -23.35
N GLN A 291 3.27 8.89 -24.50
CA GLN A 291 2.75 9.27 -25.82
C GLN A 291 1.70 8.28 -26.33
N ASP A 292 1.81 7.02 -25.94
CA ASP A 292 0.95 5.94 -26.41
C ASP A 292 0.88 4.79 -25.40
N TYR A 293 0.26 3.67 -25.82
CA TYR A 293 0.07 2.48 -24.99
C TYR A 293 1.36 1.69 -24.77
N GLU A 294 2.34 1.75 -25.67
CA GLU A 294 3.62 1.05 -25.46
C GLU A 294 4.39 1.70 -24.29
N ASP A 295 4.35 3.03 -24.22
CA ASP A 295 4.88 3.79 -23.08
C ASP A 295 4.15 3.43 -21.77
N TYR A 296 2.83 3.16 -21.81
CA TYR A 296 2.08 2.68 -20.64
C TYR A 296 2.63 1.33 -20.14
N GLU A 297 2.77 0.34 -21.02
CA GLU A 297 3.24 -1.00 -20.65
C GLU A 297 4.65 -0.95 -20.06
N GLN A 298 5.52 -0.11 -20.62
CA GLN A 298 6.85 0.12 -20.09
C GLN A 298 6.80 0.77 -18.70
N ALA A 299 6.01 1.82 -18.52
CA ALA A 299 5.93 2.56 -17.26
C ALA A 299 5.30 1.72 -16.13
N VAL A 300 4.19 1.02 -16.40
CA VAL A 300 3.46 0.25 -15.39
C VAL A 300 4.26 -0.96 -14.90
N SER A 301 5.20 -1.47 -15.70
CA SER A 301 6.09 -2.58 -15.30
C SER A 301 6.98 -2.27 -14.09
N HIS A 302 7.16 -0.99 -13.75
CA HIS A 302 7.91 -0.56 -12.56
C HIS A 302 7.07 -0.52 -11.28
N TYR A 303 5.76 -0.70 -11.39
CA TYR A 303 4.81 -0.59 -10.29
C TYR A 303 4.70 -1.91 -9.54
N VAL A 304 4.81 -1.86 -8.21
CA VAL A 304 4.77 -3.05 -7.36
C VAL A 304 3.65 -2.92 -6.33
N ALA A 305 3.50 -1.76 -5.69
CA ALA A 305 2.55 -1.61 -4.59
C ALA A 305 2.08 -0.17 -4.37
N PRO A 306 0.90 0.02 -3.77
CA PRO A 306 -0.16 -0.96 -3.49
C PRO A 306 -0.85 -1.43 -4.78
N ALA A 307 -1.64 -2.50 -4.73
CA ALA A 307 -2.45 -2.90 -5.89
C ALA A 307 -3.40 -1.76 -6.32
N GLN A 308 -3.36 -1.39 -7.60
CA GLN A 308 -4.21 -0.37 -8.21
C GLN A 308 -4.82 -0.91 -9.49
N ASN A 309 -6.05 -0.52 -9.80
CA ASN A 309 -6.53 -0.54 -11.18
C ASN A 309 -6.04 0.74 -11.85
N PHE A 310 -5.40 0.58 -13.01
CA PHE A 310 -5.07 1.68 -13.91
C PHE A 310 -6.08 1.68 -15.07
N VAL A 311 -6.54 2.87 -15.45
CA VAL A 311 -7.43 3.08 -16.61
C VAL A 311 -6.94 4.23 -17.47
#